data_AF-A0ABD1FT74-F1
#
_entry.id   AF-A0ABD1FT74-F1
#
_cell.length_a   1.000
_cell.length_b   1.000
_cell.length_c   1.000
_cell.angle_alpha   90.00
_cell.angle_beta   90.00
_cell.angle_gamma   90.00
#
_symmetry.space_group_name_H-M   'P 1'
#
loop_
_entity.id
_entity.type
_entity.pdbx_description
1 polymer ?
#
loop_
_entity_poly.entity_id
_entity_poly.type
_entity_poly.pdbx_seq_one_letter_code
_entity_poly.pdbx_strand_id
1 'polypeptide(L)'
;MQDNVPLNMTEINSEVLKLKEVLHNLNRLEIKLKTPREASLQTQITNSLVWAKKKITLDYIRDFIPSVAERVSFAALQPVSGSTQSELAKLQKEKLVSMETSDTIQRLEKAAQLARDNIRMLAAKLAIQSLERQ
;
A
#
# COMPACT_ATOMS: atom_id res chain seq x y z
N MET A 1 -19.35 0.62 -6.46
CA MET A 1 -19.28 1.76 -7.39
C MET A 1 -17.94 1.73 -8.09
N GLN A 2 -17.91 2.04 -9.37
CA GLN A 2 -16.67 2.31 -10.09
C GLN A 2 -16.23 3.74 -9.71
N ASP A 3 -14.92 3.98 -9.60
CA ASP A 3 -14.46 5.35 -9.39
C ASP A 3 -14.91 6.26 -10.53
N ASN A 4 -15.02 7.55 -10.23
CA ASN A 4 -15.20 8.56 -11.27
C ASN A 4 -13.98 8.49 -12.20
N VAL A 5 -14.21 8.33 -13.51
CA VAL A 5 -13.11 8.33 -14.50
C VAL A 5 -12.40 9.67 -14.40
N PRO A 6 -11.15 9.73 -13.91
CA PRO A 6 -10.50 11.02 -13.74
C PRO A 6 -10.11 11.52 -15.13
N LEU A 7 -10.47 12.78 -15.42
CA LEU A 7 -10.24 13.39 -16.74
C LEU A 7 -8.73 13.55 -17.07
N ASN A 8 -7.85 13.44 -16.06
CA ASN A 8 -6.41 13.66 -16.19
C ASN A 8 -5.59 12.38 -15.99
N MET A 9 -5.46 11.58 -17.05
CA MET A 9 -4.66 10.35 -17.04
C MET A 9 -3.17 10.57 -16.73
N THR A 10 -2.62 11.74 -17.08
CA THR A 10 -1.22 12.09 -16.78
C THR A 10 -0.98 12.22 -15.27
N GLU A 11 -1.90 12.87 -14.57
CA GLU A 11 -1.85 13.04 -13.12
C GLU A 11 -2.04 11.71 -12.40
N ILE A 12 -3.01 10.87 -12.80
CA ILE A 12 -3.17 9.51 -12.26
C ILE A 12 -1.87 8.73 -12.39
N ASN A 13 -1.23 8.75 -13.56
CA ASN A 13 0.00 8.01 -13.80
C ASN A 13 1.14 8.52 -12.91
N SER A 14 1.24 9.84 -12.72
CA SER A 14 2.20 10.46 -11.81
C SER A 14 1.99 9.98 -10.36
N GLU A 15 0.76 10.01 -9.85
CA GLU A 15 0.45 9.55 -8.50
C GLU A 15 0.65 8.04 -8.31
N VAL A 16 0.31 7.24 -9.32
CA VAL A 16 0.58 5.80 -9.34
C VAL A 16 2.09 5.51 -9.24
N LEU A 17 2.92 6.27 -9.95
CA LEU A 17 4.39 6.13 -9.90
C LEU A 17 4.92 6.53 -8.52
N LYS A 18 4.50 7.69 -7.99
CA LYS A 18 4.88 8.15 -6.65
C LYS A 18 4.52 7.12 -5.59
N LEU A 19 3.30 6.57 -5.61
CA LEU A 19 2.87 5.57 -4.64
C LEU A 19 3.70 4.29 -4.74
N LYS A 20 3.98 3.80 -5.96
CA LYS A 20 4.83 2.61 -6.16
C LYS A 20 6.24 2.80 -5.61
N GLU A 21 6.83 3.97 -5.78
CA GLU A 21 8.16 4.29 -5.24
C GLU A 21 8.16 4.28 -3.70
N VAL A 22 7.16 4.94 -3.09
CA VAL A 22 7.01 4.95 -1.63
C VAL A 22 6.82 3.53 -1.10
N LEU A 23 5.97 2.71 -1.72
CA LEU A 23 5.74 1.33 -1.29
C LEU A 23 6.98 0.44 -1.45
N HIS A 24 7.80 0.69 -2.47
CA HIS A 24 9.08 0.00 -2.61
C HIS A 24 10.03 0.34 -1.45
N ASN A 25 10.09 1.61 -1.04
CA ASN A 25 10.88 2.03 0.12
C ASN A 25 10.35 1.43 1.43
N LEU A 26 9.03 1.40 1.61
CA LEU A 26 8.39 0.76 2.75
C LEU A 26 8.72 -0.73 2.83
N ASN A 27 8.60 -1.46 1.72
CA ASN A 27 8.95 -2.87 1.62
C ASN A 27 10.41 -3.15 2.04
N ARG A 28 11.35 -2.30 1.62
CA ARG A 28 12.76 -2.43 2.01
C ARG A 28 12.95 -2.31 3.52
N LEU A 29 12.22 -1.42 4.18
CA LEU A 29 12.28 -1.26 5.64
C LEU A 29 11.65 -2.45 6.37
N GLU A 30 10.52 -2.95 5.87
CA GLU A 30 9.89 -4.16 6.42
C GLU A 30 10.83 -5.37 6.38
N ILE A 31 11.52 -5.58 5.26
CA ILE A 31 12.49 -6.67 5.10
C ILE A 31 13.63 -6.51 6.12
N LYS A 32 14.14 -5.30 6.34
CA LYS A 32 15.20 -5.05 7.33
C LYS A 32 14.75 -5.36 8.77
N LEU A 33 13.48 -5.15 9.08
CA LEU A 33 12.93 -5.38 10.43
C LEU A 33 12.72 -6.87 10.72
N LYS A 34 12.39 -7.68 9.70
CA LYS A 34 12.28 -9.14 9.80
C LYS A 34 13.66 -9.76 10.04
N THR A 35 14.03 -9.89 11.32
CA THR A 35 15.39 -10.26 11.75
C THR A 35 15.51 -11.76 12.05
N PRO A 36 15.17 -12.64 11.10
CA PRO A 36 16.11 -13.73 10.77
C PRO A 36 16.30 -13.90 9.25
N ARG A 37 17.44 -14.50 8.85
CA ARG A 37 17.78 -14.78 7.44
C ARG A 37 16.77 -15.70 6.74
N GLU A 38 15.99 -16.50 7.47
CA GLU A 38 14.94 -17.36 6.90
C GLU A 38 13.58 -16.67 6.71
N ALA A 39 13.39 -15.41 7.15
CA ALA A 39 12.12 -14.73 6.97
C ALA A 39 11.85 -14.43 5.48
N SER A 40 10.64 -14.74 5.02
CA SER A 40 10.23 -14.45 3.65
C SER A 40 10.39 -12.97 3.33
N LEU A 41 11.17 -12.69 2.28
CA LEU A 41 11.35 -11.36 1.67
C LEU A 41 10.06 -10.83 1.04
N GLN A 42 9.03 -11.68 0.89
CA GLN A 42 7.70 -11.24 0.47
C GLN A 42 6.98 -10.56 1.63
N THR A 43 6.56 -9.32 1.41
CA THR A 43 5.67 -8.57 2.31
C THR A 43 4.25 -8.56 1.73
N GLN A 44 3.27 -8.27 2.59
CA GLN A 44 1.89 -8.13 2.15
C GLN A 44 1.75 -7.00 1.13
N ILE A 45 2.52 -5.92 1.26
CA ILE A 45 2.61 -4.83 0.30
C ILE A 45 3.07 -5.32 -1.07
N THR A 46 4.13 -6.12 -1.12
CA THR A 46 4.65 -6.67 -2.38
C THR A 46 3.61 -7.55 -3.06
N ASN A 47 2.97 -8.45 -2.30
CA ASN A 47 1.93 -9.34 -2.81
C ASN A 47 0.72 -8.55 -3.33
N SER A 48 0.32 -7.50 -2.62
CA SER A 48 -0.78 -6.63 -3.00
C SER A 48 -0.46 -5.80 -4.24
N LEU A 49 0.77 -5.30 -4.39
CA LEU A 49 1.21 -4.62 -5.63
C LEU A 49 1.25 -5.56 -6.83
N VAL A 50 1.66 -6.81 -6.64
CA VAL A 50 1.61 -7.83 -7.70
C VAL A 50 0.16 -8.07 -8.12
N TRP A 51 -0.75 -8.25 -7.16
CA TRP A 51 -2.20 -8.35 -7.43
C TRP A 51 -2.74 -7.14 -8.21
N ALA A 52 -2.40 -5.93 -7.78
CA ALA A 52 -2.90 -4.70 -8.40
C ALA A 52 -2.48 -4.54 -9.87
N LYS A 53 -1.31 -5.08 -10.24
CA LYS A 53 -0.77 -5.02 -11.61
C LYS A 53 -1.22 -6.17 -12.49
N LYS A 54 -1.67 -7.29 -11.92
CA LYS A 54 -2.08 -8.46 -12.71
C LYS A 54 -3.19 -8.06 -13.68
N LYS A 55 -3.10 -8.54 -14.92
CA LYS A 55 -4.22 -8.46 -15.85
C LYS A 55 -5.31 -9.39 -15.31
N ILE A 56 -6.44 -8.83 -14.92
CA ILE A 56 -7.59 -9.62 -14.45
C ILE A 56 -8.40 -9.93 -15.70
N THR A 57 -8.45 -11.20 -16.07
CA THR A 57 -9.33 -11.74 -17.11
C THR A 57 -10.30 -12.67 -16.40
N LEU A 58 -11.44 -12.11 -15.97
CA LEU A 58 -12.54 -12.89 -15.43
C LEU A 58 -13.63 -12.88 -16.49
N ASP A 59 -13.81 -14.01 -17.18
CA ASP A 59 -14.72 -14.13 -18.33
C ASP A 59 -16.18 -13.79 -17.97
N TYR A 60 -16.52 -13.86 -16.68
CA TYR A 60 -17.84 -13.61 -16.09
C TYR A 60 -18.04 -12.19 -15.52
N ILE A 61 -16.96 -11.42 -15.27
CA ILE A 61 -17.04 -10.05 -14.70
C ILE A 61 -16.50 -9.08 -15.74
N ARG A 62 -17.33 -8.70 -16.71
CA ARG A 62 -16.92 -7.74 -17.76
C ARG A 62 -17.15 -6.28 -17.36
N ASP A 63 -18.13 -6.01 -16.51
CA ASP A 63 -18.58 -4.63 -16.26
C ASP A 63 -17.99 -3.99 -14.99
N PHE A 64 -17.21 -4.75 -14.19
CA PHE A 64 -16.75 -4.30 -12.87
C PHE A 64 -15.31 -4.72 -12.56
N ILE A 65 -14.37 -4.46 -13.48
CA ILE A 65 -12.94 -4.64 -13.22
C ILE A 65 -12.33 -3.27 -12.90
N PRO A 66 -11.90 -3.02 -11.65
CA PRO A 66 -11.24 -1.76 -11.31
C PRO A 66 -9.95 -1.59 -12.14
N SER A 67 -9.71 -0.35 -12.55
CA SER A 67 -8.50 0.06 -13.24
C SER A 67 -7.25 -0.30 -12.43
N VAL A 68 -6.08 -0.31 -13.09
CA VAL A 68 -4.81 -0.53 -12.39
C VAL A 68 -4.57 0.56 -11.34
N ALA A 69 -4.95 1.81 -11.61
CA ALA A 69 -4.79 2.91 -10.67
C ALA A 69 -5.64 2.72 -9.42
N GLU A 70 -6.92 2.35 -9.58
CA GLU A 70 -7.80 2.00 -8.46
C GLU A 70 -7.20 0.87 -7.63
N ARG A 71 -6.79 -0.23 -8.26
CA ARG A 71 -6.19 -1.36 -7.53
C ARG A 71 -4.89 -1.00 -6.82
N VAL A 72 -4.05 -0.17 -7.44
CA VAL A 72 -2.81 0.32 -6.83
C VAL A 72 -3.10 1.19 -5.60
N SER A 73 -4.16 2.00 -5.62
CA SER A 73 -4.56 2.79 -4.46
C SER A 73 -4.92 1.93 -3.23
N PHE A 74 -5.48 0.73 -3.45
CA PHE A 74 -5.74 -0.24 -2.38
C PHE A 74 -4.49 -1.06 -1.98
N ALA A 75 -3.48 -1.14 -2.83
CA ALA A 75 -2.30 -1.95 -2.58
C ALA A 75 -1.47 -1.47 -1.37
N ALA A 76 -1.59 -0.19 -1.02
CA ALA A 76 -0.93 0.39 0.16
C ALA A 76 -1.62 0.05 1.48
N LEU A 77 -2.89 -0.38 1.44
CA LEU A 77 -3.71 -0.64 2.62
C LEU A 77 -3.43 -2.02 3.20
N GLN A 78 -2.17 -2.29 3.49
CA GLN A 78 -1.70 -3.55 4.05
C GLN A 78 -1.11 -3.31 5.44
N PRO A 79 -1.25 -4.26 6.37
CA PRO A 79 -0.50 -4.21 7.61
C PRO A 79 0.99 -4.35 7.30
N VAL A 80 1.82 -3.72 8.13
CA VAL A 80 3.28 -3.79 8.02
C VAL A 80 3.86 -4.65 9.13
N SER A 81 5.07 -5.12 8.93
CA SER A 81 5.78 -5.95 9.89
C SER A 81 5.86 -5.28 11.27
N GLY A 82 5.43 -6.00 12.32
CA GLY A 82 5.41 -5.48 13.69
C GLY A 82 4.31 -4.44 13.95
N SER A 83 3.20 -4.45 13.20
CA SER A 83 2.06 -3.58 13.48
C SER A 83 1.44 -3.87 14.85
N THR A 84 1.17 -2.82 15.63
CA THR A 84 0.45 -2.91 16.91
C THR A 84 -1.07 -2.98 16.68
N GLN A 85 -1.85 -3.32 17.72
CA GLN A 85 -3.31 -3.36 17.60
C GLN A 85 -3.92 -1.99 17.23
N SER A 86 -3.38 -0.89 17.78
CA SER A 86 -3.86 0.46 17.45
C SER A 86 -3.53 0.86 16.01
N GLU A 87 -2.35 0.47 15.51
CA GLU A 87 -1.96 0.67 14.10
C GLU A 87 -2.86 -0.15 13.15
N LEU A 88 -3.21 -1.38 13.53
CA LEU A 88 -4.16 -2.21 12.77
C LEU A 88 -5.57 -1.62 12.77
N ALA A 89 -6.04 -1.08 13.90
CA ALA A 89 -7.34 -0.41 13.98
C ALA A 89 -7.36 0.88 13.11
N LYS A 90 -6.28 1.66 13.12
CA LYS A 90 -6.13 2.81 12.20
C LYS A 90 -6.20 2.35 10.74
N LEU A 91 -5.48 1.29 10.37
CA LEU A 91 -5.52 0.73 9.02
C LEU A 91 -6.93 0.27 8.61
N GLN A 92 -7.68 -0.38 9.50
CA GLN A 92 -9.06 -0.78 9.23
C GLN A 92 -9.96 0.42 8.92
N LYS A 93 -9.80 1.52 9.67
CA LYS A 93 -10.51 2.77 9.39
C LYS A 93 -10.13 3.33 8.02
N GLU A 94 -8.84 3.39 7.68
CA GLU A 94 -8.39 3.87 6.37
C GLU A 94 -8.93 3.01 5.21
N LYS A 95 -9.07 1.70 5.41
CA LYS A 95 -9.70 0.80 4.44
C LYS A 95 -11.16 1.17 4.16
N LEU A 96 -11.95 1.39 5.21
CA LEU A 96 -13.35 1.78 5.08
C LEU A 96 -13.49 3.13 4.35
N VAL A 97 -12.70 4.14 4.77
CA VAL A 97 -12.69 5.46 4.11
C VAL A 97 -12.29 5.36 2.64
N SER A 98 -11.33 4.49 2.32
CA SER A 98 -10.88 4.27 0.94
C SER A 98 -11.96 3.59 0.08
N MET A 99 -12.79 2.72 0.66
CA MET A 99 -13.91 2.09 -0.04
C MET A 99 -15.03 3.07 -0.37
N GLU A 100 -15.22 4.11 0.45
CA GLU A 100 -16.20 5.17 0.21
C GLU A 100 -15.67 6.27 -0.73
N THR A 101 -14.35 6.41 -0.87
CA THR A 101 -13.72 7.41 -1.73
C THR A 101 -13.81 6.98 -3.19
N SER A 102 -14.61 7.66 -4.01
CA SER A 102 -14.76 7.37 -5.45
C SER A 102 -13.78 8.16 -6.35
N ASP A 103 -12.93 8.99 -5.76
CA ASP A 103 -11.86 9.72 -6.47
C ASP A 103 -10.54 8.94 -6.34
N THR A 104 -10.07 8.41 -7.47
CA THR A 104 -8.84 7.61 -7.52
C THR A 104 -7.60 8.42 -7.12
N ILE A 105 -7.51 9.69 -7.53
CA ILE A 105 -6.35 10.55 -7.25
C ILE A 105 -6.30 10.79 -5.74
N GLN A 106 -7.43 11.20 -5.15
CA GLN A 106 -7.52 11.39 -3.71
C GLN A 106 -7.15 10.12 -2.94
N ARG A 107 -7.60 8.95 -3.42
CA ARG A 107 -7.28 7.67 -2.77
C ARG A 107 -5.81 7.29 -2.92
N LEU A 108 -5.19 7.57 -4.07
CA LEU A 108 -3.74 7.38 -4.30
C LEU A 108 -2.90 8.27 -3.38
N GLU A 109 -3.28 9.55 -3.21
CA GLU A 109 -2.60 10.49 -2.32
C GLU A 109 -2.69 10.06 -0.85
N LYS A 110 -3.89 9.69 -0.38
CA LYS A 110 -4.11 9.16 0.98
C LYS A 110 -3.30 7.88 1.20
N ALA A 111 -3.30 6.97 0.22
CA ALA A 111 -2.51 5.75 0.26
C ALA A 111 -0.99 6.05 0.34
N ALA A 112 -0.51 7.05 -0.39
CA ALA A 112 0.89 7.47 -0.36
C ALA A 112 1.24 8.08 1.00
N GLN A 113 0.35 8.88 1.60
CA GLN A 113 0.55 9.44 2.92
C GLN A 113 0.61 8.34 3.99
N LEU A 114 -0.31 7.37 3.96
CA LEU A 114 -0.29 6.22 4.87
C LEU A 114 1.03 5.45 4.75
N ALA A 115 1.51 5.21 3.52
CA ALA A 115 2.77 4.51 3.30
C ALA A 115 3.97 5.31 3.85
N ARG A 116 3.99 6.65 3.74
CA ARG A 116 5.02 7.49 4.35
C ARG A 116 4.98 7.45 5.88
N ASP A 117 3.79 7.45 6.48
CA ASP A 117 3.62 7.31 7.93
C ASP A 117 4.16 5.96 8.41
N ASN A 118 3.84 4.88 7.69
CA ASN A 118 4.38 3.55 7.97
C ASN A 118 5.92 3.51 7.83
N ILE A 119 6.50 4.19 6.83
CA ILE A 119 7.96 4.31 6.70
C ILE A 119 8.59 4.94 7.94
N ARG A 120 8.05 6.07 8.41
CA ARG A 120 8.55 6.77 9.60
C ARG A 120 8.49 5.86 10.84
N MET A 121 7.36 5.16 10.99
CA MET A 121 7.15 4.23 12.08
C MET A 121 8.12 3.04 12.04
N LEU A 122 8.30 2.40 10.89
CA LEU A 122 9.25 1.28 10.76
C LEU A 122 10.69 1.73 10.95
N ALA A 123 11.05 2.94 10.48
CA ALA A 123 12.37 3.51 10.72
C ALA A 123 12.63 3.72 12.22
N ALA A 124 11.63 4.21 12.97
CA ALA A 124 11.73 4.33 14.42
C ALA A 124 11.89 2.96 15.11
N LYS A 125 11.09 1.96 14.71
CA LYS A 125 11.20 0.58 15.23
C LYS A 125 12.58 -0.02 14.94
N LEU A 126 13.12 0.17 13.74
CA LEU A 126 14.47 -0.26 13.37
C LEU A 126 15.56 0.42 14.19
N ALA A 127 15.42 1.72 14.47
CA ALA A 127 16.38 2.46 15.29
C ALA A 127 16.41 1.93 16.73
N ILE A 128 15.24 1.72 17.35
CA ILE A 128 15.12 1.13 18.69
C ILE A 128 15.76 -0.26 18.71
N GLN A 129 15.41 -1.11 17.76
CA GLN A 129 15.96 -2.46 17.67
C GLN A 129 17.49 -2.48 17.45
N SER A 130 18.04 -1.45 16.80
CA SER A 130 19.49 -1.34 16.61
C SER A 130 20.21 -0.96 17.90
N LEU A 131 19.58 -0.15 18.76
CA LEU A 131 20.10 0.20 20.10
C LEU A 131 20.05 -1.00 21.05
N GLU A 132 19.00 -1.83 20.98
CA GLU A 132 18.85 -3.02 21.82
C GLU A 132 19.85 -4.15 21.48
N ARG A 133 20.47 -4.11 20.30
CA ARG A 133 21.49 -5.09 19.87
C ARG A 133 22.94 -4.65 20.13
N GLN A 134 23.15 -3.45 20.69
CA GLN A 134 24.46 -2.96 21.15
C GLN A 134 24.76 -3.45 22.56
#